data_AF-A0A497P3I2-F1
#
_entry.id   AF-A0A497P3I2-F1
#
_cell.length_a   1.000
_cell.length_b   1.000
_cell.length_c   1.000
_cell.angle_alpha   90.00
_cell.angle_beta   90.00
_cell.angle_gamma   90.00
#
_symmetry.space_group_name_H-M   'P 1'
#
loop_
_entity.id
_entity.type
_entity.pdbx_description
1 polymer ?
#
loop_
_entity_poly.entity_id
_entity_poly.type
_entity_poly.pdbx_seq_one_letter_code
_entity_poly.pdbx_strand_id
1 'polypeptide(L)'
;MLLAKEKVVIIYKEKVNYPFSKARVYFNAISGLVIFLISAYLLIVYSTLVLLTFYLIFSAIVSFGSFKLKLHLLYKMQKAELETFEEETGKSQKWLIILVAIALGIVLLLPVVSTLFLDPTIWFIIFSGFVTGMSFSEVLLYLQVRSA
;
A
#
# COMPACT_ATOMS: atom_id res chain seq x y z
N MET A 1 -42.16 -38.72 -4.14
CA MET A 1 -40.71 -38.96 -4.32
C MET A 1 -40.10 -37.59 -4.60
N LEU A 2 -39.44 -37.03 -3.58
CA LEU A 2 -39.05 -35.62 -3.52
C LEU A 2 -37.86 -35.32 -4.45
N LEU A 3 -38.01 -34.22 -5.20
CA LEU A 3 -37.05 -33.62 -6.10
C LEU A 3 -35.74 -33.27 -5.38
N ALA A 4 -34.63 -33.88 -5.78
CA ALA A 4 -33.31 -33.40 -5.46
C ALA A 4 -33.02 -32.15 -6.31
N LYS A 5 -33.27 -30.96 -5.75
CA LYS A 5 -32.77 -29.70 -6.31
C LYS A 5 -31.25 -29.69 -6.16
N GLU A 6 -30.56 -29.95 -7.26
CA GLU A 6 -29.14 -29.67 -7.42
C GLU A 6 -28.92 -28.18 -7.11
N LYS A 7 -28.26 -27.89 -5.98
CA LYS A 7 -27.75 -26.55 -5.67
C LYS A 7 -26.58 -26.30 -6.61
N VAL A 8 -26.88 -25.70 -7.76
CA VAL A 8 -25.86 -25.08 -8.62
C VAL A 8 -25.25 -23.94 -7.81
N VAL A 9 -24.09 -24.20 -7.19
CA VAL A 9 -23.26 -23.16 -6.57
C VAL A 9 -22.60 -22.41 -7.73
N ILE A 10 -23.29 -21.39 -8.23
CA ILE A 10 -22.68 -20.43 -9.15
C ILE A 10 -21.67 -19.64 -8.32
N ILE A 11 -20.40 -20.03 -8.39
CA ILE A 11 -19.29 -19.21 -7.90
C ILE A 11 -19.20 -18.02 -8.85
N TYR A 12 -19.97 -16.97 -8.59
CA TYR A 12 -19.71 -15.68 -9.20
C TYR A 12 -18.28 -15.30 -8.81
N LYS A 13 -17.39 -15.24 -9.80
CA LYS A 13 -16.08 -14.64 -9.65
C LYS A 13 -16.34 -13.14 -9.44
N GLU A 14 -16.64 -12.75 -8.20
CA GLU A 14 -16.99 -11.38 -7.86
C GLU A 14 -15.85 -10.47 -8.31
N LYS A 15 -16.21 -9.47 -9.12
CA LYS A 15 -15.26 -8.43 -9.50
C LYS A 15 -14.87 -7.67 -8.25
N VAL A 16 -13.64 -7.85 -7.84
CA VAL A 16 -13.00 -7.02 -6.81
C VAL A 16 -13.12 -5.58 -7.29
N ASN A 17 -13.76 -4.72 -6.51
CA ASN A 17 -13.89 -3.31 -6.84
C ASN A 17 -12.78 -2.56 -6.13
N TYR A 18 -12.06 -1.71 -6.88
CA TYR A 18 -11.02 -0.88 -6.29
C TYR A 18 -11.68 0.22 -5.42
N PRO A 19 -11.34 0.32 -4.13
CA PRO A 19 -12.11 1.11 -3.17
C PRO A 19 -11.79 2.61 -3.20
N PHE A 20 -10.75 3.03 -3.94
CA PHE A 20 -10.33 4.42 -4.00
C PHE A 20 -10.65 5.09 -5.35
N SER A 21 -10.73 6.42 -5.34
CA SER A 21 -11.03 7.18 -6.56
C SER A 21 -9.89 7.12 -7.58
N LYS A 22 -10.23 7.18 -8.87
CA LYS A 22 -9.24 7.24 -9.96
C LYS A 22 -8.29 8.43 -9.81
N ALA A 23 -8.82 9.58 -9.35
CA ALA A 23 -8.04 10.79 -9.13
C ALA A 23 -6.91 10.58 -8.11
N ARG A 24 -7.18 9.84 -7.02
CA ARG A 24 -6.16 9.48 -6.02
C ARG A 24 -5.06 8.60 -6.62
N VAL A 25 -5.44 7.62 -7.45
CA VAL A 25 -4.46 6.76 -8.14
C VAL A 25 -3.56 7.59 -9.06
N TYR A 26 -4.14 8.49 -9.86
CA TYR A 26 -3.36 9.37 -10.74
C TYR A 26 -2.44 10.30 -9.95
N PHE A 27 -2.95 10.92 -8.88
CA PHE A 27 -2.12 11.76 -8.01
C PHE A 27 -0.95 10.97 -7.44
N ASN A 28 -1.19 9.75 -6.94
CA ASN A 28 -0.13 8.91 -6.39
C ASN A 28 0.85 8.39 -7.47
N ALA A 29 0.36 8.12 -8.68
CA ALA A 29 1.21 7.74 -9.80
C ALA A 29 2.14 8.89 -10.21
N ILE A 30 1.59 10.11 -10.33
CA ILE A 30 2.36 11.30 -10.70
C ILE A 30 3.36 11.64 -9.61
N SER A 31 2.95 11.68 -8.33
CA SER A 31 3.88 11.96 -7.23
C SER A 31 4.98 10.92 -7.14
N GLY A 32 4.64 9.63 -7.29
CA GLY A 32 5.61 8.53 -7.32
C GLY A 32 6.62 8.65 -8.46
N LEU A 33 6.15 9.00 -9.66
CA LEU A 33 6.99 9.22 -10.84
C LEU A 33 7.91 10.43 -10.66
N VAL A 34 7.40 11.55 -10.16
CA VAL A 34 8.18 12.76 -9.89
C VAL A 34 9.29 12.48 -8.87
N ILE A 35 8.95 11.82 -7.76
CA ILE A 35 9.93 11.45 -6.73
C ILE A 35 10.97 10.49 -7.32
N PHE A 36 10.54 9.50 -8.11
CA PHE A 36 11.45 8.57 -8.78
C PHE A 36 12.46 9.29 -9.68
N LEU A 37 11.99 10.20 -10.53
CA LEU A 37 12.86 10.95 -11.45
C LEU A 37 13.84 11.86 -10.70
N ILE A 38 13.37 12.57 -9.66
CA ILE A 38 14.22 13.44 -8.84
C ILE A 38 15.26 12.60 -8.09
N SER A 39 14.86 11.51 -7.44
CA SER A 39 15.78 10.62 -6.73
C SER A 39 16.81 9.99 -7.66
N ALA A 40 16.39 9.48 -8.82
CA ALA A 40 17.29 8.91 -9.81
C ALA A 40 18.29 9.97 -10.30
N TYR A 41 17.83 11.17 -10.65
CA TYR A 41 18.69 12.27 -11.07
C TYR A 41 19.72 12.64 -9.99
N LEU A 42 19.27 12.84 -8.74
CA LEU A 42 20.15 13.21 -7.64
C LEU A 42 21.20 12.14 -7.35
N LEU A 43 20.83 10.86 -7.39
CA LEU A 43 21.76 9.75 -7.16
C LEU A 43 22.74 9.56 -8.33
N ILE A 44 22.35 9.86 -9.57
CA ILE A 44 23.24 9.84 -10.73
C ILE A 44 24.27 10.98 -10.66
N VAL A 45 23.83 12.18 -10.28
CA VAL A 45 24.68 13.39 -10.32
C VAL A 45 25.57 13.51 -9.08
N TYR A 46 25.04 13.21 -7.90
CA TYR A 46 25.68 13.52 -6.62
C TYR A 46 26.10 12.28 -5.82
N SER A 47 25.96 11.08 -6.38
CA SER A 47 26.23 9.84 -5.66
C SER A 47 26.86 8.77 -6.56
N THR A 48 26.77 7.51 -6.15
CA THR A 48 27.34 6.37 -6.88
C THR A 48 26.25 5.52 -7.55
N LEU A 49 26.61 4.85 -8.65
CA LEU A 49 25.73 3.87 -9.29
C LEU A 49 25.32 2.72 -8.36
N VAL A 50 26.18 2.39 -7.38
CA VAL A 50 25.88 1.41 -6.33
C VAL A 50 24.68 1.86 -5.49
N LEU A 51 24.66 3.12 -5.06
CA LEU A 51 23.57 3.68 -4.26
C LEU A 51 22.28 3.86 -5.06
N LEU A 52 22.37 4.20 -6.36
CA LEU A 52 21.23 4.14 -7.28
C LEU A 52 20.65 2.73 -7.36
N THR A 53 21.51 1.71 -7.46
CA THR A 53 21.08 0.31 -7.53
C THR A 53 20.38 -0.11 -6.23
N PHE A 54 20.93 0.28 -5.06
CA PHE A 54 20.26 0.06 -3.78
C PHE A 54 18.90 0.74 -3.71
N TYR A 55 18.78 1.99 -4.17
CA TYR A 55 17.49 2.69 -4.27
C TYR A 55 16.48 1.91 -5.11
N LEU A 56 16.86 1.48 -6.32
CA LEU A 56 15.97 0.73 -7.21
C LEU A 56 15.52 -0.59 -6.61
N ILE A 57 16.45 -1.37 -6.06
CA ILE A 57 16.15 -2.66 -5.41
C ILE A 57 15.24 -2.44 -4.20
N PHE A 58 15.55 -1.47 -3.35
CA PHE A 58 14.76 -1.16 -2.17
C PHE A 58 13.34 -0.71 -2.54
N SER A 59 13.19 0.21 -3.49
CA SER A 59 11.88 0.62 -4.00
C SER A 59 11.08 -0.54 -4.59
N ALA A 60 11.73 -1.45 -5.32
CA ALA A 60 11.07 -2.63 -5.86
C ALA A 60 10.57 -3.58 -4.76
N ILE A 61 11.39 -3.83 -3.74
CA ILE A 61 11.01 -4.65 -2.57
C ILE A 61 9.82 -4.03 -1.85
N VAL A 62 9.87 -2.72 -1.55
CA VAL A 62 8.76 -2.01 -0.90
C VAL A 62 7.51 -2.08 -1.78
N SER A 63 7.65 -1.86 -3.09
CA SER A 63 6.52 -1.92 -4.01
C SER A 63 5.83 -3.29 -3.99
N PHE A 64 6.61 -4.37 -4.10
CA PHE A 64 6.08 -5.73 -4.10
C PHE A 64 5.47 -6.12 -2.76
N GLY A 65 6.15 -5.80 -1.66
CA GLY A 65 5.65 -6.05 -0.30
C GLY A 65 4.34 -5.32 -0.03
N SER A 66 4.29 -4.03 -0.33
CA SER A 66 3.10 -3.19 -0.15
C SER A 66 1.96 -3.59 -1.09
N PHE A 67 2.26 -3.99 -2.32
CA PHE A 67 1.26 -4.50 -3.25
C PHE A 67 0.59 -5.76 -2.70
N LYS A 68 1.38 -6.76 -2.26
CA LYS A 68 0.85 -7.99 -1.65
C LYS A 68 0.02 -7.70 -0.41
N LEU A 69 0.50 -6.81 0.46
CA LEU A 69 -0.22 -6.43 1.67
C LEU A 69 -1.56 -5.76 1.34
N LYS A 70 -1.56 -4.76 0.45
CA LYS A 70 -2.78 -4.07 0.04
C LYS A 70 -3.77 -5.00 -0.66
N LEU A 71 -3.29 -5.90 -1.50
CA LEU A 71 -4.12 -6.90 -2.17
C LEU A 71 -4.78 -7.84 -1.14
N HIS A 72 -4.00 -8.35 -0.17
CA HIS A 72 -4.52 -9.20 0.89
C HIS A 72 -5.57 -8.48 1.75
N LEU A 73 -5.30 -7.22 2.12
CA LEU A 73 -6.25 -6.38 2.86
C LEU A 73 -7.52 -6.12 2.06
N LEU A 74 -7.40 -5.85 0.75
CA LEU A 74 -8.55 -5.62 -0.12
C LEU A 74 -9.49 -6.83 -0.16
N TYR A 75 -8.94 -8.03 -0.38
CA TYR A 75 -9.74 -9.26 -0.34
C TYR A 75 -10.36 -9.52 1.03
N LYS A 76 -9.63 -9.24 2.12
CA LYS A 76 -10.14 -9.38 3.48
C LYS A 76 -11.28 -8.41 3.75
N MET A 77 -11.17 -7.16 3.30
CA MET A 77 -12.22 -6.14 3.47
C MET A 77 -13.50 -6.51 2.70
N GLN A 78 -13.38 -6.98 1.46
CA GLN A 78 -14.55 -7.41 0.70
C GLN A 78 -15.23 -8.64 1.31
N LYS A 79 -14.44 -9.62 1.77
CA LYS A 79 -14.98 -10.78 2.50
C LYS A 79 -15.70 -10.34 3.78
N ALA A 80 -15.12 -9.39 4.52
CA ALA A 80 -15.74 -8.84 5.71
C ALA A 80 -17.02 -8.07 5.39
N GLU A 81 -17.08 -7.24 4.35
CA GLU A 81 -18.30 -6.52 3.93
C GLU A 81 -19.45 -7.48 3.62
N LEU A 82 -19.16 -8.64 3.01
CA LEU A 82 -20.13 -9.70 2.76
C LEU A 82 -20.62 -10.39 4.05
N GLU A 83 -19.75 -10.53 5.06
CA GLU A 83 -20.06 -11.16 6.35
C GLU A 83 -20.69 -10.18 7.37
N THR A 84 -20.38 -8.88 7.30
CA THR A 84 -20.87 -7.85 8.24
C THR A 84 -22.33 -7.43 8.02
N PHE A 85 -23.02 -7.98 7.00
CA PHE A 85 -24.47 -7.85 6.93
C PHE A 85 -25.20 -8.59 8.09
N GLU A 86 -24.51 -9.42 8.88
CA GLU A 86 -25.14 -10.20 9.96
C GLU A 86 -24.83 -9.78 11.40
N GLU A 87 -23.90 -8.86 11.69
CA GLU A 87 -23.59 -8.54 13.10
C GLU A 87 -23.09 -7.12 13.34
N GLU A 88 -24.02 -6.16 13.47
CA GLU A 88 -23.76 -4.92 14.22
C GLU A 88 -23.89 -5.21 15.72
N THR A 89 -22.77 -5.41 16.41
CA THR A 89 -22.74 -5.26 17.88
C THR A 89 -21.77 -4.17 18.30
N GLY A 90 -22.35 -3.08 18.78
CA GLY A 90 -21.66 -1.92 19.30
C GLY A 90 -20.83 -2.23 20.54
N LYS A 91 -19.51 -1.98 20.44
CA LYS A 91 -18.66 -1.73 21.60
C LYS A 91 -17.77 -0.54 21.29
N SER A 92 -17.91 0.53 22.07
CA SER A 92 -17.20 1.81 21.89
C SER A 92 -15.67 1.63 21.97
N GLN A 93 -15.01 1.55 20.82
CA GLN A 93 -13.55 1.36 20.66
C GLN A 93 -12.70 2.63 20.92
N LYS A 94 -13.15 3.55 21.80
CA LYS A 94 -12.46 4.85 22.03
C LYS A 94 -10.99 4.70 22.45
N TRP A 95 -10.63 3.66 23.20
CA TRP A 95 -9.24 3.38 23.58
C TRP A 95 -8.36 2.94 22.41
N LEU A 96 -8.92 2.24 21.42
CA LEU A 96 -8.19 1.89 20.19
C LEU A 96 -7.86 3.14 19.37
N ILE A 97 -8.76 4.12 19.33
CA ILE A 97 -8.52 5.40 18.64
C ILE A 97 -7.31 6.13 19.25
N ILE A 98 -7.21 6.16 20.59
CA ILE A 98 -6.08 6.78 21.30
C ILE A 98 -4.78 6.03 21.00
N LEU A 99 -4.80 4.70 21.05
CA LEU A 99 -3.62 3.87 20.72
C LEU A 99 -3.16 4.09 19.27
N VAL A 100 -4.09 4.16 18.31
CA VAL A 100 -3.79 4.44 16.91
C VAL A 100 -3.20 5.84 16.75
N ALA A 101 -3.73 6.84 17.45
CA ALA A 101 -3.20 8.21 17.41
C ALA A 101 -1.77 8.28 17.95
N ILE A 102 -1.47 7.60 19.06
CA ILE A 102 -0.11 7.52 19.63
C ILE A 102 0.83 6.80 18.66
N ALA A 103 0.41 5.66 18.11
CA ALA A 103 1.20 4.91 17.14
C ALA A 103 1.52 5.75 15.90
N LEU A 104 0.53 6.48 15.36
CA LEU A 104 0.73 7.41 14.24
C LEU A 104 1.71 8.53 14.60
N GLY A 105 1.62 9.10 15.81
CA GLY A 105 2.55 10.11 16.30
C GLY A 105 4.00 9.61 16.36
N ILE A 106 4.22 8.40 16.87
CA ILE A 106 5.54 7.78 16.91
C ILE A 106 6.07 7.52 15.49
N VAL A 107 5.22 7.00 14.59
CA VAL A 107 5.59 6.75 13.19
C VAL A 107 5.94 8.04 12.45
N LEU A 108 5.26 9.15 12.75
CA LEU A 108 5.55 10.47 12.16
C LEU A 108 6.89 11.06 12.62
N LEU A 109 7.32 10.74 13.85
CA LEU A 109 8.61 11.18 14.39
C LEU A 109 9.77 10.30 13.94
N LEU A 110 9.49 9.07 13.52
CA LEU A 110 10.49 8.07 13.13
C LEU A 110 11.44 8.57 12.02
N PRO A 111 10.98 9.24 10.94
CA PRO A 111 11.85 9.85 9.95
C PRO A 111 12.80 10.89 10.57
N VAL A 112 12.32 11.75 11.46
CA VAL A 112 13.12 12.81 12.10
C VAL A 112 14.15 12.22 13.05
N VAL A 113 13.78 11.23 13.86
CA VAL A 113 14.73 10.59 14.79
C VAL A 113 15.80 9.81 14.01
N SER A 114 15.43 9.20 12.90
CA SER A 114 16.36 8.41 12.09
C SER A 114 17.46 9.23 11.41
N THR A 115 17.29 10.55 11.20
CA THR A 115 18.36 11.42 10.67
C THR A 115 19.52 11.61 11.66
N LEU A 116 19.30 11.36 12.96
CA LEU A 116 20.34 11.45 13.98
C LEU A 116 21.32 10.27 13.94
N PHE A 117 20.94 9.17 13.27
CA PHE A 117 21.70 7.90 13.26
C PHE A 117 22.13 7.45 11.87
N LEU A 118 21.43 7.87 10.81
CA LEU A 118 21.70 7.45 9.44
C LEU A 118 22.47 8.52 8.67
N ASP A 119 23.39 8.06 7.83
CA ASP A 119 23.99 8.92 6.81
C ASP A 119 22.89 9.58 5.96
N PRO A 120 22.98 10.90 5.65
CA PRO A 120 21.94 11.61 4.92
C PRO A 120 21.57 10.96 3.58
N THR A 121 22.53 10.34 2.90
CA THR A 121 22.32 9.65 1.62
C THR A 121 21.52 8.37 1.82
N ILE A 122 21.87 7.59 2.85
CA ILE A 122 21.16 6.36 3.18
C ILE A 122 19.73 6.68 3.62
N TRP A 123 19.57 7.71 4.46
CA TRP A 123 18.26 8.20 4.88
C TRP A 123 17.41 8.62 3.69
N PHE A 124 17.98 9.39 2.76
CA PHE A 124 17.31 9.81 1.54
C PHE A 124 16.87 8.62 0.68
N ILE A 125 17.73 7.60 0.52
CA ILE A 125 17.41 6.39 -0.23
C ILE A 125 16.25 5.63 0.41
N ILE A 126 16.28 5.44 1.73
CA ILE A 126 15.22 4.74 2.45
C ILE A 126 13.91 5.52 2.33
N PHE A 127 13.91 6.82 2.58
CA PHE A 127 12.70 7.61 2.57
C PHE A 127 12.10 7.75 1.17
N SER A 128 12.89 8.24 0.21
CA SER A 128 12.42 8.41 -1.15
C SER A 128 12.09 7.08 -1.80
N GLY A 129 12.87 6.04 -1.53
CA GLY A 129 12.64 4.70 -2.05
C GLY A 129 11.37 4.06 -1.49
N PHE A 130 11.05 4.31 -0.22
CA PHE A 130 9.80 3.89 0.40
C PHE A 130 8.61 4.59 -0.23
N VAL A 131 8.65 5.92 -0.38
CA VAL A 131 7.54 6.67 -0.99
C VAL A 131 7.32 6.22 -2.43
N THR A 132 8.38 6.11 -3.23
CA THR A 132 8.31 5.59 -4.60
C THR A 132 7.69 4.19 -4.63
N GLY A 133 8.17 3.25 -3.81
CA GLY A 133 7.63 1.89 -3.77
C GLY A 133 6.15 1.85 -3.36
N MET A 134 5.78 2.63 -2.35
CA MET A 134 4.40 2.78 -1.88
C MET A 134 3.47 3.32 -2.96
N SER A 135 3.92 4.32 -3.72
CA SER A 135 3.17 4.90 -4.84
C SER A 135 2.97 3.88 -5.97
N PHE A 136 4.05 3.23 -6.42
CA PHE A 136 3.97 2.22 -7.48
C PHE A 136 3.08 1.03 -7.09
N SER A 137 3.11 0.60 -5.82
CA SER A 137 2.26 -0.50 -5.37
C SER A 137 0.76 -0.20 -5.51
N GLU A 138 0.35 1.06 -5.38
CA GLU A 138 -1.05 1.48 -5.57
C GLU A 138 -1.44 1.44 -7.04
N VAL A 139 -0.55 1.87 -7.93
CA VAL A 139 -0.76 1.80 -9.38
C VAL A 139 -0.89 0.35 -9.83
N LEU A 140 -0.01 -0.53 -9.37
CA LEU A 140 -0.06 -1.97 -9.67
C LEU A 140 -1.36 -2.60 -9.17
N LEU A 141 -1.79 -2.27 -7.96
CA LEU A 141 -3.06 -2.76 -7.40
C LEU A 141 -4.24 -2.29 -8.25
N TYR A 142 -4.28 -1.02 -8.63
CA TYR A 142 -5.34 -0.47 -9.48
C TYR A 142 -5.41 -1.19 -10.84
N LEU A 143 -4.26 -1.43 -11.47
CA LEU A 143 -4.18 -2.14 -12.75
C LEU A 143 -4.62 -3.60 -12.63
N GLN A 144 -4.20 -4.30 -11.57
CA GLN A 144 -4.60 -5.68 -11.33
C GLN A 144 -6.12 -5.79 -11.16
N VAL A 145 -6.70 -4.93 -10.32
CA VAL A 145 -8.14 -4.95 -10.04
C VAL A 145 -8.95 -4.57 -11.27
N ARG A 146 -8.49 -3.61 -12.08
CA ARG A 146 -9.18 -3.21 -13.31
C ARG A 146 -9.09 -4.25 -14.44
N SER A 147 -8.03 -5.05 -14.44
CA SER A 147 -7.79 -6.08 -15.48
C SER A 147 -8.42 -7.44 -15.14
N ALA A 148 -8.89 -7.62 -13.90
CA ALA A 148 -9.56 -8.83 -13.41
C ALA A 148 -11.07 -8.84 -13.72
#